data_AF-A0A397ZIE7-F1
#
_entry.id   AF-A0A397ZIE7-F1
#
_cell.length_a   1.000
_cell.length_b   1.000
_cell.length_c   1.000
_cell.angle_alpha   90.00
_cell.angle_beta   90.00
_cell.angle_gamma   90.00
#
_symmetry.space_group_name_H-M   'P 1'
#
loop_
_entity.id
_entity.type
_entity.pdbx_description
1 polymer ?
#
loop_
_entity_poly.entity_id
_entity_poly.type
_entity_poly.pdbx_seq_one_letter_code
_entity_poly.pdbx_strand_id
1 'polypeptide(L)'
;MVKVFQAADATDLVTELRRSFDDGVTRGYEWRVTQLKKLLLICDNHEPEICFDVIRSRPKPLAAYLFTQNQKLKERFALTVSAGGIVVNDIAVHLAVPTLPFGGVGESGMGSYHGKFSFDAFSHKKAVLYKSFIGDAAIRYPPYSTGKLRLLKALVNSNILEIFRVISGLS
;
A
#
# COMPACT_ATOMS: atom_id res chain seq x y z
N MET A 1 -16.80 14.27 44.96
CA MET A 1 -17.87 15.30 45.06
C MET A 1 -17.65 16.29 43.91
N VAL A 2 -18.44 16.19 42.84
CA VAL A 2 -18.32 17.04 41.64
C VAL A 2 -18.89 18.41 41.99
N LYS A 3 -18.11 19.49 41.84
CA LYS A 3 -18.63 20.86 42.02
C LYS A 3 -19.69 21.12 40.97
N VAL A 4 -20.91 21.40 41.42
CA VAL A 4 -22.03 21.81 40.55
C VAL A 4 -21.69 23.18 40.00
N PHE A 5 -21.60 23.30 38.68
CA PHE A 5 -21.34 24.56 37.99
C PHE A 5 -22.50 25.52 38.24
N GLN A 6 -22.28 26.55 39.05
CA GLN A 6 -23.31 27.49 39.45
C GLN A 6 -23.33 28.72 38.53
N ALA A 7 -24.43 29.48 38.56
CA ALA A 7 -24.59 30.67 37.72
C ALA A 7 -23.49 31.73 37.96
N ALA A 8 -22.97 31.81 39.20
CA ALA A 8 -21.84 32.67 39.53
C ALA A 8 -20.55 32.23 38.79
N ASP A 9 -20.24 30.93 38.79
CA ASP A 9 -19.08 30.37 38.10
C ASP A 9 -19.12 30.63 36.58
N ALA A 10 -20.33 30.58 35.98
CA ALA A 10 -20.53 30.91 34.57
C ALA A 10 -20.25 32.39 34.27
N THR A 11 -20.63 33.27 35.18
CA THR A 11 -20.47 34.73 35.03
C THR A 11 -19.00 35.13 35.14
N ASP A 12 -18.28 34.53 36.08
CA ASP A 12 -16.85 34.75 36.25
C ASP A 12 -16.07 34.23 35.04
N LEU A 13 -16.39 33.04 34.53
CA LEU A 13 -15.79 32.48 33.31
C LEU A 13 -16.02 33.39 32.09
N VAL A 14 -17.25 33.88 31.88
CA VAL A 14 -17.57 34.79 30.77
C VAL A 14 -16.82 36.12 30.90
N THR A 15 -16.68 36.63 32.12
CA THR A 15 -15.95 37.88 32.39
C THR A 15 -14.45 37.71 32.11
N GLU A 16 -13.86 36.58 32.52
CA GLU A 16 -12.48 36.22 32.23
C GLU A 16 -12.23 36.05 30.71
N LEU A 17 -13.13 35.35 30.01
CA LEU A 17 -13.06 35.18 28.56
C LEU A 17 -13.15 36.50 27.81
N ARG A 18 -14.02 37.43 28.27
CA ARG A 18 -14.11 38.78 27.70
C ARG A 18 -12.83 39.57 27.92
N ARG A 19 -12.26 39.53 29.13
CA ARG A 19 -10.99 40.19 29.43
C ARG A 19 -9.87 39.68 28.54
N SER A 20 -9.73 38.36 28.41
CA SER A 20 -8.73 37.75 27.53
C SER A 20 -8.95 38.07 26.04
N PHE A 21 -10.21 38.22 25.61
CA PHE A 21 -10.54 38.69 24.26
C PHE A 21 -10.16 40.16 24.06
N ASP A 22 -10.40 41.02 25.05
CA ASP A 22 -10.13 42.46 25.02
C ASP A 22 -8.64 42.81 25.21
N ASP A 23 -7.83 41.90 25.77
CA ASP A 23 -6.37 42.05 25.96
C ASP A 23 -5.59 42.12 24.61
N GLY A 24 -6.26 41.93 23.46
CA GLY A 24 -5.66 42.07 22.12
C GLY A 24 -4.67 40.96 21.74
N VAL A 25 -4.42 40.00 22.63
CA VAL A 25 -3.62 38.79 22.39
C VAL A 25 -4.27 37.92 21.32
N THR A 26 -5.61 37.91 21.27
CA THR A 26 -6.39 37.14 20.32
C THR A 26 -6.72 37.99 19.08
N ARG A 27 -6.37 37.50 17.88
CA ARG A 27 -6.76 38.16 16.62
C ARG A 27 -8.29 38.33 16.55
N GLY A 28 -8.75 39.43 15.95
CA GLY A 28 -10.18 39.78 15.88
C GLY A 28 -11.07 38.66 15.30
N TYR A 29 -12.36 38.71 15.65
CA TYR A 29 -13.35 37.72 15.23
C TYR A 29 -13.31 37.42 13.71
N GLU A 30 -13.34 38.46 12.87
CA GLU A 30 -13.25 38.34 11.41
C GLU A 30 -11.99 37.61 10.93
N TRP A 31 -10.85 37.87 11.59
CA TRP A 31 -9.60 37.18 11.26
C TRP A 31 -9.71 35.69 11.59
N ARG A 32 -10.30 35.33 12.74
CA ARG A 32 -10.48 33.92 13.13
C ARG A 32 -11.46 33.20 12.22
N VAL A 33 -12.58 33.84 11.87
CA VAL A 33 -13.52 33.32 10.86
C VAL A 33 -12.79 33.09 9.53
N THR A 34 -11.95 34.03 9.11
CA THR A 34 -11.14 33.90 7.90
C THR A 34 -10.17 32.71 7.99
N GLN A 35 -9.53 32.48 9.14
CA GLN A 35 -8.66 31.30 9.32
C GLN A 35 -9.45 30.00 9.23
N LEU A 36 -10.60 29.90 9.88
CA LEU A 36 -11.44 28.69 9.82
C LEU A 36 -11.88 28.38 8.39
N LYS A 37 -12.29 29.40 7.62
CA LYS A 37 -12.61 29.24 6.18
C LYS A 37 -11.41 28.75 5.37
N LYS A 38 -10.20 29.24 5.66
CA LYS A 38 -8.98 28.78 5.01
C LYS A 38 -8.66 27.32 5.34
N LEU A 39 -8.84 26.91 6.60
CA LEU A 39 -8.66 25.52 7.01
C LEU A 39 -9.64 24.60 6.30
N LEU A 40 -10.91 24.99 6.20
CA LEU A 40 -11.91 24.25 5.44
C LEU A 40 -11.49 24.08 3.98
N LEU A 41 -11.04 25.16 3.34
CA LEU A 41 -10.57 25.12 1.95
C LEU A 41 -9.36 24.19 1.76
N ILE A 42 -8.44 24.14 2.74
CA ILE A 42 -7.30 23.20 2.71
C ILE A 42 -7.82 21.77 2.81
N CYS A 43 -8.76 21.49 3.73
CA CYS A 43 -9.36 20.17 3.86
C CYS A 43 -10.05 19.74 2.56
N ASP A 44 -10.80 20.63 1.92
CA ASP A 44 -11.52 20.32 0.68
C ASP A 44 -10.55 20.08 -0.50
N ASN A 45 -9.52 20.92 -0.63
CA ASN A 45 -8.56 20.81 -1.74
C ASN A 45 -7.61 19.61 -1.60
N HIS A 46 -7.40 19.11 -0.37
CA HIS A 46 -6.49 18.01 -0.06
C HIS A 46 -7.21 16.80 0.55
N GLU A 47 -8.53 16.69 0.36
CA GLU A 47 -9.35 15.61 0.91
C GLU A 47 -8.79 14.22 0.56
N PRO A 48 -8.36 13.93 -0.69
CA PRO A 48 -7.80 12.62 -1.02
C PRO A 48 -6.54 12.29 -0.24
N GLU A 49 -5.61 13.25 -0.10
CA GLU A 49 -4.37 13.08 0.65
C GLU A 49 -4.66 12.78 2.12
N ILE A 50 -5.54 13.56 2.74
CA ILE A 50 -5.93 13.39 4.14
C ILE A 50 -6.56 12.01 4.33
N CYS A 51 -7.49 11.62 3.45
CA CYS A 51 -8.12 10.30 3.50
C CYS A 51 -7.10 9.17 3.37
N PHE A 52 -6.11 9.29 2.48
CA PHE A 52 -5.08 8.26 2.30
C PHE A 52 -4.19 8.13 3.54
N ASP A 53 -3.84 9.24 4.18
CA ASP A 53 -3.06 9.22 5.42
C ASP A 53 -3.84 8.56 6.55
N VAL A 54 -5.12 8.86 6.67
CA VAL A 54 -6.03 8.26 7.66
C VAL A 54 -6.21 6.75 7.46
N ILE A 55 -6.21 6.28 6.21
CA ILE A 55 -6.24 4.83 5.90
C ILE A 55 -4.89 4.19 6.23
N ARG A 56 -3.78 4.81 5.81
CA ARG A 56 -2.41 4.26 6.02
C ARG A 56 -1.96 4.30 7.47
N SER A 57 -2.53 5.17 8.30
CA SER A 57 -2.25 5.21 9.74
C SER A 57 -2.93 4.07 10.53
N ARG A 58 -3.66 3.17 9.85
CA ARG A 58 -4.37 2.05 10.46
C ARG A 58 -3.90 0.71 9.89
N PRO A 59 -4.17 -0.40 10.60
CA PRO A 59 -3.93 -1.74 10.09
C PRO A 59 -4.58 -1.97 8.72
N LYS A 60 -3.94 -2.78 7.88
CA LYS A 60 -4.39 -3.01 6.49
C LYS A 60 -5.76 -3.68 6.48
N PRO A 61 -6.78 -3.08 5.83
CA PRO A 61 -8.13 -3.63 5.84
C PRO A 61 -8.29 -4.79 4.87
N LEU A 62 -9.30 -5.64 5.12
CA LEU A 62 -9.67 -6.72 4.21
C LEU A 62 -10.22 -6.19 2.88
N ALA A 63 -11.02 -5.12 2.93
CA ALA A 63 -11.57 -4.47 1.75
C ALA A 63 -11.53 -2.94 1.89
N ALA A 64 -11.28 -2.26 0.78
CA ALA A 64 -11.35 -0.81 0.68
C ALA A 64 -12.25 -0.39 -0.50
N TYR A 65 -13.07 0.64 -0.27
CA TYR A 65 -14.11 1.07 -1.21
C TYR A 65 -13.89 2.54 -1.60
N LEU A 66 -13.90 2.83 -2.89
CA LEU A 66 -13.75 4.19 -3.42
C LEU A 66 -14.94 4.55 -4.31
N PHE A 67 -15.62 5.65 -4.01
CA PHE A 67 -16.68 6.18 -4.87
C PHE A 67 -16.18 7.42 -5.61
N THR A 68 -15.96 7.29 -6.92
CA THR A 68 -15.52 8.41 -7.75
C THR A 68 -15.72 8.16 -9.25
N GLN A 69 -15.88 9.25 -10.00
CA GLN A 69 -15.78 9.24 -11.45
C GLN A 69 -14.37 9.62 -11.94
N ASN A 70 -13.52 10.19 -11.08
CA ASN A 70 -12.19 10.66 -11.45
C ASN A 70 -11.22 9.48 -11.66
N GLN A 71 -10.79 9.29 -12.90
CA GLN A 71 -9.92 8.18 -13.29
C GLN A 71 -8.55 8.21 -12.59
N LYS A 72 -7.93 9.39 -12.46
CA LYS A 72 -6.63 9.53 -11.79
C LYS A 72 -6.73 9.17 -10.31
N LEU A 73 -7.86 9.48 -9.68
CA LEU A 73 -8.09 9.14 -8.28
C LEU A 73 -8.24 7.62 -8.08
N LYS A 74 -8.92 6.92 -9.00
CA LYS A 74 -9.03 5.44 -8.97
C LYS A 74 -7.66 4.77 -9.02
N GLU A 75 -6.83 5.17 -9.99
CA GLU A 75 -5.48 4.64 -10.17
C GLU A 75 -4.61 4.92 -8.96
N ARG A 76 -4.62 6.17 -8.48
CA ARG A 76 -3.86 6.56 -7.29
C ARG A 76 -4.30 5.78 -6.06
N PHE A 77 -5.60 5.59 -5.84
CA PHE A 77 -6.13 4.82 -4.72
C PHE A 77 -5.65 3.36 -4.79
N ALA A 78 -5.77 2.72 -5.94
CA ALA A 78 -5.33 1.34 -6.15
C ALA A 78 -3.82 1.14 -5.94
N LEU A 79 -3.00 2.15 -6.31
CA LEU A 79 -1.55 2.10 -6.13
C LEU A 79 -1.11 2.43 -4.69
N THR A 80 -1.87 3.25 -3.97
CA THR A 80 -1.45 3.81 -2.67
C THR A 80 -2.04 3.07 -1.47
N VAL A 81 -3.26 2.54 -1.59
CA VAL A 81 -3.96 1.85 -0.51
C VAL A 81 -3.68 0.35 -0.57
N SER A 82 -3.12 -0.21 0.51
CA SER A 82 -2.90 -1.65 0.66
C SER A 82 -4.11 -2.26 1.39
N ALA A 83 -4.86 -3.13 0.70
CA ALA A 83 -6.01 -3.85 1.22
C ALA A 83 -6.09 -5.25 0.59
N GLY A 84 -6.88 -6.15 1.17
CA GLY A 84 -7.14 -7.48 0.59
C GLY A 84 -7.85 -7.40 -0.77
N GLY A 85 -8.85 -6.52 -0.87
CA GLY A 85 -9.55 -6.19 -2.11
C GLY A 85 -9.91 -4.72 -2.21
N ILE A 86 -9.94 -4.18 -3.43
CA ILE A 86 -10.40 -2.81 -3.71
C ILE A 86 -11.58 -2.88 -4.66
N VAL A 87 -12.65 -2.15 -4.34
CA VAL A 87 -13.80 -1.98 -5.24
C VAL A 87 -14.06 -0.50 -5.45
N VAL A 88 -14.32 -0.13 -6.70
CA VAL A 88 -14.65 1.24 -7.08
C VAL A 88 -16.12 1.30 -7.47
N ASN A 89 -16.84 2.28 -6.89
CA ASN A 89 -18.25 2.55 -7.13
C ASN A 89 -19.23 1.44 -6.73
N ASP A 90 -18.79 0.51 -5.87
CA ASP A 90 -19.64 -0.54 -5.31
C ASP A 90 -19.01 -1.08 -4.00
N ILE A 91 -19.76 -1.91 -3.28
CA ILE A 91 -19.33 -2.59 -2.05
C ILE A 91 -19.57 -4.09 -2.17
N ALA A 92 -18.69 -4.91 -1.56
CA ALA A 92 -18.84 -6.37 -1.43
C ALA A 92 -18.99 -7.22 -2.71
N VAL A 93 -19.31 -6.66 -3.88
CA VAL A 93 -19.58 -7.42 -5.12
C VAL A 93 -18.40 -8.25 -5.61
N HIS A 94 -17.16 -7.84 -5.30
CA HIS A 94 -15.96 -8.61 -5.60
C HIS A 94 -15.96 -10.02 -4.97
N LEU A 95 -16.72 -10.24 -3.88
CA LEU A 95 -16.89 -11.55 -3.26
C LEU A 95 -17.67 -12.53 -4.14
N ALA A 96 -18.51 -12.04 -5.04
CA ALA A 96 -19.31 -12.85 -5.94
C ALA A 96 -18.57 -13.23 -7.24
N VAL A 97 -17.33 -12.76 -7.42
CA VAL A 97 -16.55 -12.96 -8.66
C VAL A 97 -15.51 -14.08 -8.44
N PRO A 98 -15.77 -15.33 -8.88
CA PRO A 98 -14.90 -16.48 -8.60
C PRO A 98 -13.53 -16.44 -9.29
N THR A 99 -13.36 -15.54 -10.24
CA THR A 99 -12.09 -15.29 -10.93
C THR A 99 -11.18 -14.30 -10.19
N LEU A 100 -11.68 -13.64 -9.13
CA LEU A 100 -10.88 -12.80 -8.25
C LEU A 100 -10.47 -13.56 -6.98
N PRO A 101 -9.21 -13.46 -6.55
CA PRO A 101 -8.79 -14.01 -5.28
C PRO A 101 -9.45 -13.23 -4.14
N PHE A 102 -9.95 -13.94 -3.14
CA PHE A 102 -10.43 -13.34 -1.90
C PHE A 102 -9.52 -13.73 -0.74
N GLY A 103 -8.96 -12.74 -0.07
CA GLY A 103 -7.97 -12.92 0.98
C GLY A 103 -7.51 -11.60 1.58
N GLY A 104 -6.92 -11.67 2.77
CA GLY A 104 -6.39 -10.50 3.48
C GLY A 104 -4.92 -10.23 3.18
N VAL A 105 -4.44 -9.10 3.68
CA VAL A 105 -3.02 -8.74 3.70
C VAL A 105 -2.67 -8.07 5.02
N GLY A 106 -1.54 -8.45 5.62
CA GLY A 106 -1.11 -7.92 6.91
C GLY A 106 -2.09 -8.32 8.02
N GLU A 107 -2.60 -7.35 8.75
CA GLU A 107 -3.47 -7.56 9.90
C GLU A 107 -4.85 -8.09 9.52
N SER A 108 -5.28 -7.92 8.26
CA SER A 108 -6.54 -8.50 7.76
C SER A 108 -6.43 -9.98 7.37
N GLY A 109 -5.22 -10.55 7.30
CA GLY A 109 -5.01 -11.97 7.01
C GLY A 109 -3.87 -12.24 6.03
N MET A 110 -3.76 -13.51 5.62
CA MET A 110 -2.78 -13.99 4.65
C MET A 110 -3.38 -15.06 3.73
N GLY A 111 -2.78 -15.23 2.56
CA GLY A 111 -3.26 -16.17 1.55
C GLY A 111 -4.56 -15.70 0.90
N SER A 112 -5.08 -16.51 -0.01
CA SER A 112 -6.31 -16.22 -0.73
C SER A 112 -6.96 -17.51 -1.20
N TYR A 113 -8.29 -17.51 -1.28
CA TYR A 113 -9.08 -18.58 -1.86
C TYR A 113 -10.05 -18.00 -2.90
N HIS A 114 -11.05 -18.80 -3.28
CA HIS A 114 -12.07 -18.58 -4.31
C HIS A 114 -11.71 -19.27 -5.65
N GLY A 115 -12.67 -19.92 -6.30
CA GLY A 115 -12.48 -20.60 -7.59
C GLY A 115 -11.19 -21.43 -7.67
N LYS A 116 -10.34 -21.13 -8.65
CA LYS A 116 -9.02 -21.75 -8.83
C LYS A 116 -8.07 -21.51 -7.65
N PHE A 117 -8.16 -20.35 -6.98
CA PHE A 117 -7.29 -20.00 -5.86
C PHE A 117 -7.54 -20.92 -4.66
N SER A 118 -8.78 -21.37 -4.42
CA SER A 118 -9.05 -22.40 -3.41
C SER A 118 -8.32 -23.71 -3.73
N PHE A 119 -8.40 -24.18 -4.98
CA PHE A 119 -7.70 -25.39 -5.40
C PHE A 119 -6.20 -25.26 -5.21
N ASP A 120 -5.62 -24.14 -5.65
CA ASP A 120 -4.19 -23.85 -5.47
C ASP A 120 -3.79 -23.76 -3.99
N ALA A 121 -4.65 -23.22 -3.11
CA ALA A 121 -4.38 -23.07 -1.68
C ALA A 121 -4.36 -24.40 -0.93
N PHE A 122 -5.18 -25.37 -1.35
CA PHE A 122 -5.26 -26.70 -0.74
C PHE A 122 -4.49 -27.78 -1.52
N SER A 123 -3.69 -27.38 -2.52
CA SER A 123 -2.88 -28.29 -3.33
C SER A 123 -1.39 -28.09 -3.10
N HIS A 124 -0.64 -29.19 -3.07
CA HIS A 124 0.81 -29.15 -3.12
C HIS A 124 1.32 -29.11 -4.57
N LYS A 125 1.94 -28.00 -4.98
CA LYS A 125 2.55 -27.83 -6.32
C LYS A 125 3.88 -28.61 -6.40
N LYS A 126 3.80 -29.91 -6.71
CA LYS A 126 4.98 -30.79 -6.83
C LYS A 126 5.77 -30.50 -8.11
N ALA A 127 7.01 -30.03 -7.96
CA ALA A 127 7.94 -29.89 -9.08
C ALA A 127 8.47 -31.27 -9.53
N VAL A 128 8.42 -31.52 -10.85
CA VAL A 128 8.98 -32.73 -11.47
C VAL A 128 9.79 -32.32 -12.69
N LEU A 129 11.07 -32.70 -12.72
CA LEU A 129 11.98 -32.44 -13.83
C LEU A 129 12.41 -33.77 -14.45
N TYR A 130 12.09 -33.96 -15.74
CA TYR A 130 12.63 -35.06 -16.53
C TYR A 130 13.83 -34.54 -17.33
N LYS A 131 15.01 -35.09 -17.05
CA LYS A 131 16.23 -34.75 -17.77
C LYS A 131 16.56 -35.85 -18.77
N SER A 132 16.81 -35.48 -20.02
CA SER A 132 17.38 -36.40 -21.02
C SER A 132 18.83 -36.76 -20.67
N PHE A 133 19.26 -37.95 -21.09
CA PHE A 133 20.68 -38.34 -21.05
C PHE A 133 21.53 -37.57 -22.06
N ILE A 134 20.90 -36.93 -23.06
CA ILE A 134 21.59 -36.19 -24.12
C ILE A 134 21.66 -34.69 -23.77
N GLY A 135 22.78 -34.05 -24.13
CA GLY A 135 22.95 -32.61 -23.96
C GLY A 135 23.34 -32.20 -22.54
N ASP A 136 24.01 -33.08 -21.79
CA ASP A 136 24.52 -32.72 -20.48
C ASP A 136 25.68 -31.71 -20.57
N ALA A 137 25.52 -30.58 -19.90
CA ALA A 137 26.47 -29.48 -19.98
C ALA A 137 27.74 -29.81 -19.18
N ALA A 138 28.81 -30.25 -19.86
CA ALA A 138 30.09 -30.64 -19.26
C ALA A 138 30.72 -29.56 -18.37
N ILE A 139 30.37 -28.30 -18.58
CA ILE A 139 30.78 -27.16 -17.77
C ILE A 139 30.38 -27.26 -16.29
N ARG A 140 29.31 -28.00 -15.97
CA ARG A 140 28.87 -28.19 -14.58
C ARG A 140 29.78 -29.12 -13.78
N TYR A 141 30.63 -29.90 -14.47
CA TYR A 141 31.49 -30.91 -13.85
C TYR A 141 32.95 -30.45 -13.71
N PRO A 142 33.62 -30.82 -12.60
CA PRO A 142 35.06 -30.64 -12.42
C PRO A 142 35.91 -31.36 -13.49
N PRO A 143 37.19 -30.97 -13.67
CA PRO A 143 37.85 -29.81 -13.06
C PRO A 143 37.38 -28.49 -13.67
N TYR A 144 37.34 -27.44 -12.85
CA TYR A 144 36.90 -26.10 -13.26
C TYR A 144 38.10 -25.25 -13.69
N SER A 145 38.28 -25.11 -15.01
CA SER A 145 39.23 -24.15 -15.57
C SER A 145 38.72 -22.71 -15.42
N THR A 146 39.61 -21.74 -15.53
CA THR A 146 39.27 -20.31 -15.54
C THR A 146 38.21 -19.97 -16.60
N GLY A 147 38.29 -20.59 -17.79
CA GLY A 147 37.28 -20.47 -18.84
C GLY A 147 35.91 -21.05 -18.45
N LYS A 148 35.86 -22.26 -17.86
CA LYS A 148 34.60 -22.85 -17.36
C LYS A 148 33.96 -21.97 -16.27
N LEU A 149 34.75 -21.45 -15.35
CA LEU A 149 34.27 -20.55 -14.29
C LEU A 149 33.75 -19.23 -14.85
N ARG A 150 34.45 -18.63 -15.84
CA ARG A 150 34.01 -17.41 -16.52
C ARG A 150 32.69 -17.64 -17.25
N LEU A 151 32.54 -18.77 -17.94
CA LEU A 151 31.30 -19.14 -18.63
C LEU A 151 30.16 -19.43 -17.65
N LEU A 152 30.39 -20.14 -16.54
CA LEU A 152 29.39 -20.35 -15.48
C LEU A 152 28.91 -19.02 -14.90
N LYS A 153 29.84 -18.12 -14.58
CA LYS A 153 29.52 -16.80 -14.04
C LYS A 153 28.71 -15.97 -15.03
N ALA A 154 29.03 -16.04 -16.32
CA ALA A 154 28.27 -15.35 -17.36
C ALA A 154 26.85 -15.92 -17.53
N LEU A 155 26.68 -17.24 -17.45
CA LEU A 155 25.38 -17.92 -17.51
C LEU A 155 24.50 -17.61 -16.29
N VAL A 156 25.05 -17.63 -15.08
CA VAL A 156 24.32 -17.32 -13.85
C VAL A 156 23.90 -15.84 -13.81
N ASN A 157 24.75 -14.94 -14.30
CA ASN A 157 24.47 -13.52 -14.35
C ASN A 157 23.64 -13.10 -15.60
N SER A 158 23.25 -14.05 -16.46
CA SER A 158 22.52 -13.81 -17.71
C SER A 158 23.17 -12.76 -18.62
N ASN A 159 24.51 -12.68 -18.64
CA ASN A 159 25.24 -11.71 -19.44
C ASN A 159 25.56 -12.29 -20.83
N ILE A 160 24.66 -12.02 -21.79
CA ILE A 160 24.74 -12.54 -23.18
C ILE A 160 26.06 -12.15 -23.88
N LEU A 161 26.55 -10.93 -23.67
CA LEU A 161 27.80 -10.45 -24.27
C LEU A 161 29.02 -11.21 -23.74
N GLU A 162 29.07 -11.44 -22.43
CA GLU A 162 30.16 -12.23 -21.83
C GLU A 162 30.06 -13.72 -22.21
N ILE A 163 28.86 -14.28 -22.33
CA ILE A 163 28.67 -15.65 -22.84
C ILE A 163 29.27 -15.76 -24.25
N PHE A 164 28.96 -14.81 -25.14
CA PHE A 164 29.49 -14.82 -26.50
C PHE A 164 31.02 -14.65 -26.53
N ARG A 165 31.58 -13.72 -25.75
CA ARG A 165 33.04 -13.53 -25.64
C ARG A 165 33.76 -14.79 -25.17
N VAL A 166 33.23 -15.45 -24.15
CA VAL A 166 33.85 -16.66 -23.60
C VAL A 166 33.74 -17.85 -24.57
N ILE A 167 32.62 -17.98 -25.30
CA ILE A 167 32.44 -19.03 -26.29
C ILE A 167 33.30 -18.79 -27.55
N SER A 168 33.46 -17.54 -27.97
CA SER A 168 34.24 -17.15 -29.15
C SER A 168 35.75 -17.07 -28.89
N GLY A 169 36.21 -17.24 -27.65
CA GLY A 169 37.63 -17.13 -27.29
C GLY A 169 38.20 -15.71 -27.39
N LEU A 170 37.34 -14.70 -27.55
CA LEU A 170 37.71 -13.29 -27.51
C LEU A 170 37.97 -12.92 -26.04
N SER A 171 39.26 -12.92 -25.66
CA SER A 171 39.73 -12.58 -24.31
C SER A 171 39.20 -11.22 -23.86
#